data_AF-A0AAN7LBQ0-F1
#
_entry.id   AF-A0AAN7LBQ0-F1
#
_cell.length_a   1.000
_cell.length_b   1.000
_cell.length_c   1.000
_cell.angle_alpha   90.00
_cell.angle_beta   90.00
_cell.angle_gamma   90.00
#
_symmetry.space_group_name_H-M   'P 1'
#
loop_
_entity.id
_entity.type
_entity.pdbx_description
1 polymer ?
#
loop_
_entity_poly.entity_id
_entity_poly.type
_entity_poly.pdbx_seq_one_letter_code
_entity_poly.pdbx_strand_id
1 'polypeptide(L)'
;MESGGDLPLIPSLPISWADGETIMRSLGGDVAEDDWQGSQGGLSTGWALVQASSISLTIIERLQRAVLVVSFVTCDSTFSFGLQGEQKIATIENVIGVIEGAEEPDRYVLLGNHRDAWTFGAVDPNSGTAALLEVAERFRKLQKKGWKPRRTIVLCNWDAEEYGLVGSTEWVEENREILASRAVAYLNVDRAVAGAGFHAASTPQLDQLVVEAAQQVLDPDNSSQSIYDSWVGATSSPLIDRLGDGRSDYAAFIQHVGVPSANFYFGLEYPVYHSMYDDYVWMEKFGDPMFRRNVAVASIWGLVALRLADEEFLPFNYLSYAAELEKSADGLQHEVSSKEVDLLPLFRSIKALQEAAEKIDTQKTVIRESRGWMIVSKEYKMKVRELNDRLMMA
;
A
#
# COMPACT_ATOMS: atom_id res chain seq x y z
N MET A 1 12.76 -24.87 -13.18
CA MET A 1 11.69 -24.26 -13.99
C MET A 1 10.40 -24.77 -13.39
N GLU A 2 9.86 -23.99 -12.45
CA GLU A 2 8.54 -24.27 -11.89
C GLU A 2 7.52 -24.20 -13.03
N SER A 3 6.72 -25.25 -13.14
CA SER A 3 5.63 -25.35 -14.10
C SER A 3 4.60 -24.26 -13.79
N GLY A 4 4.40 -23.36 -14.75
CA GLY A 4 3.64 -22.12 -14.61
C GLY A 4 2.19 -22.31 -14.15
N GLY A 5 1.86 -21.62 -13.07
CA GLY A 5 0.49 -21.42 -12.61
C GLY A 5 0.00 -19.97 -12.75
N ASP A 6 0.91 -18.99 -12.82
CA ASP A 6 0.56 -17.59 -12.53
C ASP A 6 0.51 -16.68 -13.77
N LEU A 7 0.80 -17.21 -14.96
CA LEU A 7 0.71 -16.44 -16.20
C LEU A 7 -0.67 -16.61 -16.86
N PRO A 8 -1.31 -15.52 -17.34
CA PRO A 8 -2.54 -15.61 -18.09
C PRO A 8 -2.41 -16.58 -19.28
N LEU A 9 -3.29 -17.59 -19.33
CA LEU A 9 -3.29 -18.61 -20.38
C LEU A 9 -3.97 -18.13 -21.68
N ILE A 10 -4.64 -16.98 -21.62
CA ILE A 10 -5.26 -16.29 -22.75
C ILE A 10 -4.65 -14.90 -22.89
N PRO A 11 -4.48 -14.37 -24.11
CA PRO A 11 -4.05 -13.00 -24.29
C PRO A 11 -5.05 -12.04 -23.72
N SER A 12 -4.49 -10.99 -23.14
CA SER A 12 -5.19 -9.80 -22.75
C SER A 12 -4.50 -8.62 -23.40
N LEU A 13 -5.28 -7.69 -23.95
CA LEU A 13 -4.77 -6.47 -24.56
C LEU A 13 -5.65 -5.31 -24.11
N PRO A 14 -5.12 -4.30 -23.39
CA PRO A 14 -5.85 -3.08 -23.13
C PRO A 14 -6.05 -2.30 -24.44
N ILE A 15 -7.21 -1.68 -24.60
CA ILE A 15 -7.56 -0.84 -25.75
C ILE A 15 -8.07 0.52 -25.28
N SER A 16 -8.01 1.53 -26.16
CA SER A 16 -8.59 2.84 -25.85
C SER A 16 -10.11 2.74 -25.69
N TRP A 17 -10.70 3.65 -24.92
CA TRP A 17 -12.15 3.69 -24.76
C TRP A 17 -12.87 3.92 -26.11
N ALA A 18 -12.25 4.65 -27.05
CA ALA A 18 -12.83 4.96 -28.36
C ALA A 18 -12.84 3.71 -29.28
N ASP A 19 -11.79 2.90 -29.23
CA ASP A 19 -11.77 1.60 -29.92
C ASP A 19 -12.76 0.64 -29.26
N GLY A 20 -12.82 0.64 -27.92
CA GLY A 20 -13.79 -0.11 -27.14
C GLY A 20 -15.24 0.25 -27.51
N GLU A 21 -15.57 1.53 -27.63
CA GLU A 21 -16.88 2.00 -28.08
C GLU A 21 -17.21 1.48 -29.48
N THR A 22 -16.24 1.52 -30.39
CA THR A 22 -16.42 1.01 -31.77
C THR A 22 -16.76 -0.48 -31.77
N ILE A 23 -16.05 -1.28 -30.95
CA ILE A 23 -16.31 -2.71 -30.79
C ILE A 23 -17.69 -2.91 -30.16
N MET A 24 -17.97 -2.26 -29.04
CA MET A 24 -19.22 -2.43 -28.30
C MET A 24 -20.46 -2.02 -29.10
N ARG A 25 -20.36 -1.02 -29.99
CA ARG A 25 -21.46 -0.62 -30.90
C ARG A 25 -21.73 -1.62 -32.01
N SER A 26 -20.78 -2.50 -32.32
CA SER A 26 -20.94 -3.58 -33.30
C SER A 26 -21.55 -4.86 -32.70
N LEU A 27 -21.66 -4.91 -31.37
CA LEU A 27 -22.25 -6.02 -30.65
C LEU A 27 -23.78 -5.99 -30.80
N GLY A 28 -24.38 -7.12 -31.16
CA GLY A 28 -25.83 -7.35 -31.13
C GLY A 28 -26.27 -8.13 -29.89
N GLY A 29 -27.48 -8.67 -29.87
CA GLY A 29 -27.97 -9.52 -28.78
C GLY A 29 -28.83 -8.80 -27.73
N ASP A 30 -28.95 -9.39 -26.54
CA ASP A 30 -29.82 -8.88 -25.48
C ASP A 30 -29.22 -7.63 -24.82
N VAL A 31 -30.06 -6.68 -24.42
CA VAL A 31 -29.59 -5.49 -23.69
C VAL A 31 -29.03 -5.93 -22.34
N ALA A 32 -27.82 -5.49 -22.01
CA ALA A 32 -27.19 -5.75 -20.74
C ALA A 32 -27.99 -5.11 -19.58
N GLU A 33 -27.89 -5.68 -18.38
CA GLU A 33 -28.53 -5.12 -17.19
C GLU A 33 -28.03 -3.69 -16.90
N ASP A 34 -28.85 -2.89 -16.22
CA ASP A 34 -28.59 -1.46 -16.01
C ASP A 34 -27.27 -1.20 -15.24
N ASP A 35 -26.88 -2.09 -14.34
CA ASP A 35 -25.64 -2.02 -13.55
C ASP A 35 -24.39 -2.43 -14.37
N TRP A 36 -24.57 -3.04 -15.54
CA TRP A 36 -23.49 -3.35 -16.49
C TRP A 36 -23.27 -2.23 -17.51
N GLN A 37 -24.08 -1.17 -17.43
CA GLN A 37 -24.01 -0.07 -18.38
C GLN A 37 -22.82 0.85 -18.08
N GLY A 38 -21.97 1.11 -19.08
CA GLY A 38 -20.94 2.16 -19.02
C GLY A 38 -21.52 3.57 -19.12
N SER A 39 -20.77 4.59 -18.69
CA SER A 39 -21.21 5.99 -18.74
C SER A 39 -20.54 6.79 -19.87
N GLN A 40 -21.34 7.54 -20.63
CA GLN A 40 -20.87 8.60 -21.53
C GLN A 40 -21.52 9.91 -21.07
N GLY A 41 -20.82 10.74 -20.30
CA GLY A 41 -21.30 12.10 -19.95
C GLY A 41 -22.73 12.19 -19.38
N GLY A 42 -23.21 11.16 -18.67
CA GLY A 42 -24.56 11.12 -18.11
C GLY A 42 -25.68 10.59 -19.03
N LEU A 43 -25.36 10.00 -20.18
CA LEU A 43 -26.33 9.29 -21.03
C LEU A 43 -25.98 7.80 -21.11
N SER A 44 -26.95 6.94 -20.77
CA SER A 44 -26.81 5.50 -20.93
C SER A 44 -26.82 5.14 -22.41
N THR A 45 -25.68 4.69 -22.92
CA THR A 45 -25.65 3.96 -24.18
C THR A 45 -25.97 2.52 -23.84
N GLY A 46 -27.21 2.08 -24.05
CA GLY A 46 -27.61 0.69 -23.83
C GLY A 46 -26.68 -0.29 -24.54
N TRP A 47 -25.79 -0.93 -23.80
CA TRP A 47 -24.86 -1.94 -24.29
C TRP A 47 -25.60 -3.27 -24.41
N ALA A 48 -25.26 -4.05 -25.44
CA ALA A 48 -25.82 -5.38 -25.69
C ALA A 48 -24.80 -6.48 -25.38
N LEU A 49 -25.28 -7.61 -24.86
CA LEU A 49 -24.53 -8.85 -24.67
C LEU A 49 -24.66 -9.72 -25.93
N VAL A 50 -23.53 -10.07 -26.54
CA VAL A 50 -23.49 -11.04 -27.65
C VAL A 50 -23.21 -12.44 -27.12
N GLN A 51 -24.03 -13.41 -27.51
CA GLN A 51 -23.64 -14.81 -27.52
C GLN A 51 -22.81 -15.07 -28.79
N ALA A 52 -21.49 -15.22 -28.65
CA ALA A 52 -20.60 -15.48 -29.79
C ALA A 52 -21.00 -16.81 -30.46
N SER A 53 -21.22 -16.79 -31.78
CA SER A 53 -21.63 -17.98 -32.53
C SER A 53 -20.46 -18.95 -32.79
N SER A 54 -19.23 -18.43 -32.83
CA SER A 54 -18.00 -19.22 -32.85
C SER A 54 -16.80 -18.39 -32.39
N ILE A 55 -15.89 -19.03 -31.65
CA ILE A 55 -14.59 -18.48 -31.26
C ILE A 55 -13.53 -19.37 -31.90
N SER A 56 -12.59 -18.78 -32.64
CA SER A 56 -11.45 -19.51 -33.18
C SER A 56 -10.14 -18.92 -32.66
N LEU A 57 -9.28 -19.80 -32.15
CA LEU A 57 -7.98 -19.44 -31.56
C LEU A 57 -6.88 -20.05 -32.43
N THR A 58 -5.98 -19.22 -32.95
CA THR A 58 -4.79 -19.72 -33.68
C THR A 58 -3.53 -19.30 -32.96
N ILE A 59 -2.87 -20.25 -32.30
CA ILE A 59 -1.54 -20.08 -31.68
C ILE A 59 -0.47 -20.33 -32.74
N ILE A 60 0.33 -19.31 -33.05
CA ILE A 60 1.54 -19.46 -33.87
C ILE A 60 2.75 -19.27 -32.96
N GLU A 61 3.33 -20.38 -32.50
CA GLU A 61 4.61 -20.38 -31.78
C GLU A 61 5.79 -20.40 -32.76
N ARG A 62 6.68 -19.41 -32.66
CA ARG A 62 8.00 -19.45 -33.29
C ARG A 62 9.04 -18.87 -32.34
N LEU A 63 9.98 -19.71 -31.89
CA LEU A 63 11.26 -19.28 -31.29
C LEU A 63 11.11 -18.18 -30.22
N GLN A 64 10.57 -18.52 -29.04
CA GLN A 64 10.36 -17.60 -27.90
C GLN A 64 9.39 -16.43 -28.16
N ARG A 65 8.69 -16.42 -29.30
CA ARG A 65 7.65 -15.45 -29.62
C ARG A 65 6.32 -16.19 -29.82
N ALA A 66 5.33 -15.78 -29.04
CA ALA A 66 3.96 -16.17 -29.25
C ALA A 66 3.26 -15.05 -30.05
N VAL A 67 2.74 -15.38 -31.23
CA VAL A 67 1.76 -14.55 -31.91
C VAL A 67 0.43 -15.24 -31.72
N LEU A 68 -0.47 -14.64 -30.93
CA LEU A 68 -1.83 -15.13 -30.83
C LEU A 68 -2.77 -14.26 -31.63
N VAL A 69 -3.53 -14.91 -32.52
CA VAL A 69 -4.65 -14.30 -33.21
C VAL A 69 -5.94 -14.90 -32.65
N VAL A 70 -6.74 -14.05 -32.00
CA VAL A 70 -8.10 -14.41 -31.57
C VAL A 70 -9.08 -13.78 -32.55
N SER A 71 -9.91 -14.61 -33.17
CA SER A 71 -10.98 -14.15 -34.06
C SER A 71 -12.35 -14.46 -33.48
N PHE A 72 -13.17 -13.43 -33.30
CA PHE A 72 -14.57 -13.53 -32.87
C PHE A 72 -15.49 -13.21 -34.03
N VAL A 73 -16.49 -14.07 -34.26
CA VAL A 73 -17.51 -13.86 -35.31
C VAL A 73 -18.82 -13.46 -34.64
N THR A 74 -19.29 -12.24 -34.91
CA THR A 74 -20.69 -11.84 -34.68
C THR A 74 -21.51 -12.14 -35.92
N CYS A 75 -22.84 -11.96 -35.87
CA CYS A 75 -23.75 -12.25 -36.97
C CYS A 75 -23.31 -11.63 -38.32
N ASP A 76 -22.63 -10.47 -38.28
CA ASP A 76 -22.28 -9.66 -39.46
C ASP A 76 -20.80 -9.19 -39.49
N SER A 77 -19.93 -9.56 -38.54
CA SER A 77 -18.54 -9.06 -38.48
C SER A 77 -17.55 -10.02 -37.82
N THR A 78 -16.28 -9.96 -38.21
CA THR A 78 -15.19 -10.70 -37.56
C THR A 78 -14.17 -9.74 -36.97
N PHE A 79 -13.94 -9.81 -35.66
CA PHE A 79 -12.88 -9.07 -34.96
C PHE A 79 -11.66 -9.95 -34.81
N SER A 80 -10.47 -9.49 -35.23
CA SER A 80 -9.22 -10.22 -35.06
C SER A 80 -8.20 -9.36 -34.31
N PHE A 81 -7.67 -9.89 -33.21
CA PHE A 81 -6.62 -9.23 -32.42
C PHE A 81 -5.34 -10.05 -32.48
N GLY A 82 -4.22 -9.39 -32.76
CA GLY A 82 -2.89 -10.00 -32.75
C GLY A 82 -2.07 -9.46 -31.58
N LEU A 83 -1.69 -10.32 -30.64
CA LEU A 83 -0.72 -9.99 -29.59
C LEU A 83 0.61 -10.67 -29.91
N GLN A 84 1.69 -9.88 -29.89
CA GLN A 84 3.05 -10.40 -29.94
C GLN A 84 3.80 -9.93 -28.68
N GLY A 85 3.91 -10.82 -27.70
CA GLY A 85 4.68 -10.61 -26.48
C GLY A 85 5.99 -11.41 -26.50
N GLU A 86 6.99 -10.93 -25.75
CA GLU A 86 8.25 -11.64 -25.52
C GLU A 86 8.57 -11.61 -24.02
N GLN A 87 8.72 -12.79 -23.41
CA GLN A 87 9.17 -12.89 -22.02
C GLN A 87 10.69 -12.84 -21.98
N LYS A 88 11.23 -11.97 -21.13
CA LYS A 88 12.68 -11.80 -20.95
C LYS A 88 13.03 -11.79 -19.48
N ILE A 89 14.15 -12.42 -19.17
CA ILE A 89 14.85 -12.18 -17.92
C ILE A 89 15.58 -10.85 -18.09
N ALA A 90 15.28 -9.89 -17.21
CA ALA A 90 15.93 -8.59 -17.15
C ALA A 90 16.57 -8.40 -15.78
N THR A 91 17.63 -7.61 -15.73
CA THR A 91 18.21 -7.17 -14.46
C THR A 91 17.42 -5.97 -13.95
N ILE A 92 17.03 -6.01 -12.68
CA ILE A 92 16.40 -4.93 -11.93
C ILE A 92 17.35 -4.49 -10.83
N GLU A 93 17.23 -3.26 -10.33
CA GLU A 93 18.16 -2.72 -9.34
C GLU A 93 17.43 -2.03 -8.19
N ASN A 94 17.33 -2.58 -6.99
CA ASN A 94 16.81 -1.81 -5.85
C ASN A 94 17.86 -0.82 -5.32
N VAL A 95 17.45 0.39 -4.92
CA VAL A 95 18.34 1.36 -4.27
C VAL A 95 18.01 1.46 -2.78
N ILE A 96 18.97 1.07 -1.93
CA ILE A 96 18.79 1.02 -0.47
C ILE A 96 19.72 2.04 0.20
N GLY A 97 19.14 3.04 0.87
CA GLY A 97 19.83 3.99 1.73
C GLY A 97 19.66 3.64 3.20
N VAL A 98 20.72 3.76 4.01
CA VAL A 98 20.68 3.42 5.44
C VAL A 98 21.15 4.59 6.28
N ILE A 99 20.36 4.95 7.29
CA ILE A 99 20.73 5.86 8.37
C ILE A 99 20.83 5.03 9.64
N GLU A 100 22.06 4.72 10.06
CA GLU A 100 22.32 3.85 11.21
C GLU A 100 21.82 4.47 12.53
N GLY A 101 21.10 3.66 13.32
CA GLY A 101 20.59 4.02 14.64
C GLY A 101 21.69 4.11 15.70
N ALA A 102 21.55 5.02 16.66
CA ALA A 102 22.56 5.27 17.68
C ALA A 102 22.47 4.33 18.89
N GLU A 103 21.28 3.82 19.23
CA GLU A 103 21.09 2.94 20.39
C GLU A 103 20.64 1.53 20.01
N GLU A 104 19.83 1.41 18.97
CA GLU A 104 19.26 0.15 18.49
C GLU A 104 19.51 0.02 16.97
N PRO A 105 20.79 -0.04 16.53
CA PRO A 105 21.13 -0.11 15.11
C PRO A 105 20.59 -1.39 14.42
N ASP A 106 20.22 -2.39 15.21
CA ASP A 106 19.64 -3.66 14.78
C ASP A 106 18.10 -3.64 14.72
N ARG A 107 17.47 -2.47 14.77
CA ARG A 107 16.02 -2.28 14.60
C ARG A 107 15.77 -1.36 13.41
N TYR A 108 14.90 -1.78 12.49
CA TYR A 108 14.73 -1.11 11.19
C TYR A 108 13.35 -0.49 11.04
N VAL A 109 13.29 0.81 10.81
CA VAL A 109 12.10 1.51 10.30
C VAL A 109 12.31 1.71 8.81
N LEU A 110 11.51 1.04 7.99
CA LEU A 110 11.65 1.05 6.55
C LEU A 110 10.67 2.05 5.93
N LEU A 111 11.15 2.85 4.97
CA LEU A 111 10.34 3.72 4.12
C LEU A 111 10.55 3.27 2.69
N GLY A 112 9.49 2.90 1.98
CA GLY A 112 9.57 2.38 0.63
C GLY A 112 8.65 3.08 -0.38
N ASN A 113 9.12 3.10 -1.62
CA ASN A 113 8.44 3.59 -2.82
C ASN A 113 9.09 2.90 -4.03
N HIS A 114 8.31 2.39 -4.99
CA HIS A 114 8.88 1.92 -6.25
C HIS A 114 9.24 3.08 -7.20
N ARG A 115 10.05 2.83 -8.23
CA ARG A 115 10.49 3.86 -9.19
C ARG A 115 10.15 3.56 -10.64
N ASP A 116 9.89 2.30 -10.96
CA ASP A 116 9.57 1.91 -12.32
C ASP A 116 8.16 2.37 -12.65
N ALA A 117 7.93 2.74 -13.90
CA ALA A 117 6.64 3.20 -14.36
C ALA A 117 6.36 2.62 -15.73
N TRP A 118 5.09 2.40 -16.07
CA TRP A 118 4.70 1.99 -17.42
C TRP A 118 5.13 3.00 -18.50
N THR A 119 5.07 4.30 -18.18
CA THR A 119 5.45 5.38 -19.10
C THR A 119 6.30 6.46 -18.41
N PHE A 120 5.72 7.63 -18.11
CA PHE A 120 6.38 8.71 -17.37
C PHE A 120 6.12 8.59 -15.86
N GLY A 121 4.91 8.21 -15.47
CA GLY A 121 4.58 7.87 -14.09
C GLY A 121 4.68 9.04 -13.12
N ALA A 122 4.13 10.20 -13.46
CA ALA A 122 4.26 11.39 -12.61
C ALA A 122 3.52 11.25 -11.28
N VAL A 123 2.34 10.63 -11.29
CA VAL A 123 1.63 10.16 -10.11
C VAL A 123 2.25 8.84 -9.65
N ASP A 124 2.23 7.83 -10.52
CA ASP A 124 2.63 6.45 -10.23
C ASP A 124 3.96 6.09 -10.90
N PRO A 125 5.08 6.05 -10.17
CA PRO A 125 5.26 6.30 -8.72
C PRO A 125 5.98 7.59 -8.38
N ASN A 126 6.33 8.43 -9.36
CA ASN A 126 7.34 9.49 -9.14
C ASN A 126 6.88 10.57 -8.14
N SER A 127 5.59 10.68 -7.85
CA SER A 127 5.10 11.51 -6.75
C SER A 127 5.60 11.00 -5.38
N GLY A 128 5.54 9.69 -5.14
CA GLY A 128 6.12 9.03 -3.98
C GLY A 128 7.65 9.04 -4.00
N THR A 129 8.28 8.88 -5.17
CA THR A 129 9.74 8.99 -5.28
C THR A 129 10.22 10.39 -4.89
N ALA A 130 9.51 11.43 -5.34
CA ALA A 130 9.78 12.80 -4.93
C ALA A 130 9.59 13.00 -3.42
N ALA A 131 8.56 12.40 -2.82
CA ALA A 131 8.34 12.44 -1.38
C ALA A 131 9.46 11.71 -0.60
N LEU A 132 9.92 10.55 -1.07
CA LEU A 132 11.00 9.77 -0.45
C LEU A 132 12.31 10.56 -0.43
N LEU A 133 12.67 11.16 -1.57
CA LEU A 133 13.87 12.00 -1.71
C LEU A 133 13.80 13.23 -0.79
N GLU A 134 12.62 13.85 -0.68
CA GLU A 134 12.41 14.99 0.21
C GLU A 134 12.55 14.59 1.68
N VAL A 135 11.93 13.49 2.11
CA VAL A 135 12.08 12.94 3.48
C VAL A 135 13.56 12.65 3.77
N ALA A 136 14.28 12.02 2.83
CA ALA A 136 15.71 11.75 2.96
C ALA A 136 16.53 13.03 3.17
N GLU A 137 16.26 14.09 2.40
CA GLU A 137 16.93 15.38 2.56
C GLU A 137 16.56 16.07 3.88
N ARG A 138 15.34 15.90 4.40
CA ARG A 138 14.95 16.38 5.73
C ARG A 138 15.69 15.65 6.85
N PHE A 139 15.81 14.32 6.77
CA PHE A 139 16.64 13.55 7.70
C PHE A 139 18.10 13.98 7.66
N ARG A 140 18.66 14.21 6.46
CA ARG A 140 20.02 14.75 6.31
C ARG A 140 20.19 16.11 6.99
N LYS A 141 19.21 17.01 6.84
CA LYS A 141 19.22 18.32 7.52
C LYS A 141 19.15 18.18 9.04
N LEU A 142 18.41 17.22 9.57
CA LEU A 142 18.40 16.89 11.00
C LEU A 142 19.76 16.35 11.46
N GLN A 143 20.38 15.45 10.70
CA GLN A 143 21.71 14.93 11.02
C GLN A 143 22.79 16.02 11.07
N LYS A 144 22.73 16.99 10.14
CA LYS A 144 23.62 18.18 10.18
C LYS A 144 23.43 19.04 11.43
N LYS A 145 22.28 18.93 12.12
CA LYS A 145 22.00 19.56 13.41
C LYS A 145 22.33 18.67 14.61
N GLY A 146 22.93 17.50 14.39
CA GLY A 146 23.36 16.57 15.43
C GLY A 146 22.34 15.50 15.81
N TRP A 147 21.18 15.44 15.13
CA TRP A 147 20.23 14.35 15.34
C TRP A 147 20.80 13.03 14.83
N LYS A 148 20.59 11.97 15.61
CA LYS A 148 20.84 10.58 15.22
C LYS A 148 19.63 9.77 15.67
N PRO A 149 19.01 8.97 14.80
CA PRO A 149 17.83 8.23 15.20
C PRO A 149 18.19 7.17 16.25
N ARG A 150 17.23 6.79 17.11
CA ARG A 150 17.47 5.71 18.08
C ARG A 150 17.63 4.37 17.36
N ARG A 151 16.74 4.10 16.40
CA ARG A 151 16.70 2.91 15.53
C ARG A 151 17.22 3.25 14.13
N THR A 152 17.63 2.24 13.38
CA THR A 152 18.08 2.43 12.00
C THR A 152 16.89 2.74 11.09
N ILE A 153 17.04 3.75 10.24
CA ILE A 153 16.08 4.05 9.16
C ILE A 153 16.63 3.49 7.85
N VAL A 154 15.79 2.77 7.11
CA VAL A 154 16.12 2.20 5.79
C VAL A 154 15.21 2.85 4.76
N LEU A 155 15.80 3.52 3.78
CA LEU A 155 15.12 4.13 2.65
C LEU A 155 15.23 3.17 1.47
N CYS A 156 14.10 2.73 0.95
CA CYS A 156 14.03 1.71 -0.09
C CYS A 156 13.39 2.29 -1.34
N ASN A 157 14.07 2.21 -2.47
CA ASN A 157 13.51 2.57 -3.76
C ASN A 157 13.49 1.34 -4.68
N TRP A 158 12.30 0.76 -4.81
CA TRP A 158 12.07 -0.54 -5.43
C TRP A 158 12.00 -0.44 -6.96
N ASP A 159 12.39 -1.51 -7.64
CA ASP A 159 12.30 -1.64 -9.09
C ASP A 159 11.37 -2.79 -9.46
N ALA A 160 10.84 -2.78 -10.68
CA ALA A 160 9.90 -3.78 -11.20
C ALA A 160 8.66 -4.04 -10.31
N GLU A 161 8.11 -3.01 -9.67
CA GLU A 161 6.83 -3.09 -8.97
C GLU A 161 5.68 -3.32 -9.95
N GLU A 162 5.70 -2.61 -11.09
CA GLU A 162 4.65 -2.67 -12.12
C GLU A 162 4.57 -4.04 -12.80
N TYR A 163 5.62 -4.85 -12.62
CA TYR A 163 5.72 -6.22 -13.10
C TYR A 163 5.35 -7.26 -12.04
N GLY A 164 4.71 -6.84 -10.95
CA GLY A 164 4.20 -7.70 -9.89
C GLY A 164 5.02 -7.66 -8.60
N LEU A 165 5.37 -6.46 -8.12
CA LEU A 165 6.07 -6.22 -6.86
C LEU A 165 7.45 -6.91 -6.80
N VAL A 166 8.11 -7.10 -7.94
CA VAL A 166 9.26 -8.02 -8.04
C VAL A 166 10.43 -7.54 -7.18
N GLY A 167 10.81 -6.26 -7.28
CA GLY A 167 11.97 -5.76 -6.55
C GLY A 167 11.81 -5.83 -5.04
N SER A 168 10.67 -5.38 -4.50
CA SER A 168 10.42 -5.44 -3.05
C SER A 168 10.27 -6.88 -2.57
N THR A 169 9.59 -7.74 -3.33
CA THR A 169 9.40 -9.15 -2.98
C THR A 169 10.72 -9.91 -2.91
N GLU A 170 11.53 -9.85 -3.97
CA GLU A 170 12.84 -10.53 -4.01
C GLU A 170 13.76 -10.04 -2.88
N TRP A 171 13.72 -8.74 -2.56
CA TRP A 171 14.50 -8.20 -1.46
C TRP A 171 14.02 -8.68 -0.09
N VAL A 172 12.70 -8.80 0.11
CA VAL A 172 12.12 -9.36 1.33
C VAL A 172 12.48 -10.85 1.48
N GLU A 173 12.45 -11.61 0.39
CA GLU A 173 12.85 -13.02 0.39
C GLU A 173 14.33 -13.20 0.72
N GLU A 174 15.21 -12.41 0.11
CA GLU A 174 16.65 -12.43 0.40
C GLU A 174 16.94 -12.08 1.87
N ASN A 175 16.18 -11.16 2.46
CA ASN A 175 16.43 -10.63 3.80
C ASN A 175 15.45 -11.15 4.86
N ARG A 176 14.73 -12.24 4.57
CA ARG A 176 13.59 -12.73 5.35
C ARG A 176 13.86 -12.86 6.85
N GLU A 177 14.94 -13.53 7.23
CA GLU A 177 15.28 -13.78 8.63
C GLU A 177 15.61 -12.49 9.39
N ILE A 178 16.27 -11.55 8.70
CA ILE A 178 16.65 -10.25 9.24
C ILE A 178 15.39 -9.41 9.45
N LEU A 179 14.52 -9.32 8.45
CA LEU A 179 13.29 -8.54 8.52
C LEU A 179 12.34 -9.08 9.59
N ALA A 180 12.12 -10.39 9.61
CA ALA A 180 11.22 -11.03 10.58
C ALA A 180 11.65 -10.82 12.06
N SER A 181 12.94 -10.53 12.31
CA SER A 181 13.46 -10.35 13.68
C SER A 181 13.83 -8.90 14.04
N ARG A 182 13.93 -8.00 13.05
CA ARG A 182 14.50 -6.65 13.24
C ARG A 182 13.66 -5.52 12.64
N ALA A 183 12.77 -5.80 11.70
CA ALA A 183 11.92 -4.76 11.11
C ALA A 183 10.84 -4.33 12.11
N VAL A 184 10.85 -3.06 12.47
CA VAL A 184 9.86 -2.42 13.34
C VAL A 184 8.57 -2.22 12.55
N ALA A 185 8.68 -1.56 11.40
CA ALA A 185 7.56 -1.31 10.50
C ALA A 185 8.05 -0.96 9.09
N TYR A 186 7.18 -1.16 8.10
CA TYR A 186 7.35 -0.72 6.72
C TYR A 186 6.32 0.38 6.38
N LEU A 187 6.80 1.52 5.91
CA LEU A 187 5.97 2.68 5.57
C LEU A 187 6.03 2.92 4.07
N ASN A 188 4.92 2.67 3.39
CA ASN A 188 4.79 2.78 1.94
C ASN A 188 4.23 4.14 1.53
N VAL A 189 4.85 4.74 0.52
CA VAL A 189 4.23 5.81 -0.27
C VAL A 189 4.57 5.55 -1.72
N ASP A 190 3.69 4.83 -2.39
CA ASP A 190 3.77 4.56 -3.82
C ASP A 190 3.37 5.82 -4.60
N ARG A 191 2.07 6.09 -4.67
CA ARG A 191 1.51 7.33 -5.18
C ARG A 191 1.31 8.28 -4.01
N ALA A 192 2.10 9.35 -3.91
CA ALA A 192 1.87 10.35 -2.87
C ALA A 192 0.61 11.17 -3.16
N VAL A 193 0.37 11.58 -4.40
CA VAL A 193 -0.79 12.43 -4.75
C VAL A 193 -1.33 12.12 -6.13
N ALA A 194 -2.63 11.87 -6.20
CA ALA A 194 -3.42 11.77 -7.42
C ALA A 194 -4.60 12.76 -7.44
N GLY A 195 -4.84 13.50 -6.36
CA GLY A 195 -5.95 14.46 -6.24
C GLY A 195 -6.12 14.98 -4.82
N ALA A 196 -7.33 15.42 -4.47
CA ALA A 196 -7.68 15.88 -3.13
C ALA A 196 -8.18 14.73 -2.22
N GLY A 197 -8.19 14.98 -0.90
CA GLY A 197 -8.63 14.01 0.11
C GLY A 197 -7.50 13.08 0.55
N PHE A 198 -7.17 13.10 1.84
CA PHE A 198 -6.16 12.23 2.42
C PHE A 198 -6.72 10.84 2.70
N HIS A 199 -5.92 9.81 2.44
CA HIS A 199 -6.21 8.41 2.70
C HIS A 199 -5.02 7.73 3.34
N ALA A 200 -5.30 6.77 4.21
CA ALA A 200 -4.29 5.91 4.79
C ALA A 200 -4.84 4.50 4.98
N ALA A 201 -3.96 3.51 4.81
CA ALA A 201 -4.23 2.13 5.17
C ALA A 201 -3.11 1.64 6.10
N SER A 202 -3.42 0.91 7.16
CA SER A 202 -2.38 0.36 8.05
C SER A 202 -2.79 -0.92 8.75
N THR A 203 -1.80 -1.58 9.34
CA THR A 203 -2.03 -2.59 10.38
C THR A 203 -2.56 -1.91 11.66
N PRO A 204 -3.55 -2.48 12.37
CA PRO A 204 -4.29 -1.78 13.44
C PRO A 204 -3.44 -1.14 14.55
N GLN A 205 -2.31 -1.76 14.89
CA GLN A 205 -1.39 -1.25 15.90
C GLN A 205 -0.72 0.08 15.53
N LEU A 206 -0.76 0.49 14.27
CA LEU A 206 -0.23 1.77 13.78
C LEU A 206 -1.30 2.86 13.66
N ASP A 207 -2.59 2.54 13.76
CA ASP A 207 -3.68 3.47 13.45
C ASP A 207 -3.60 4.77 14.25
N GLN A 208 -3.41 4.63 15.57
CA GLN A 208 -3.30 5.76 16.48
C GLN A 208 -2.10 6.67 16.11
N LEU A 209 -0.98 6.07 15.71
CA LEU A 209 0.20 6.83 15.30
C LEU A 209 -0.06 7.62 14.00
N VAL A 210 -0.75 7.02 13.05
CA VAL A 210 -1.13 7.69 11.78
C VAL A 210 -2.06 8.86 12.05
N VAL A 211 -3.07 8.66 12.92
CA VAL A 211 -4.00 9.72 13.36
C VAL A 211 -3.24 10.87 14.03
N GLU A 212 -2.33 10.56 14.96
CA GLU A 212 -1.52 11.57 15.65
C GLU A 212 -0.60 12.35 14.70
N ALA A 213 -0.09 11.71 13.64
CA ALA A 213 0.69 12.39 12.61
C ALA A 213 -0.20 13.32 11.78
N ALA A 214 -1.38 12.87 11.36
CA ALA A 214 -2.34 13.67 10.60
C ALA A 214 -2.86 14.89 11.39
N GLN A 215 -2.96 14.81 12.71
CA GLN A 215 -3.30 15.94 13.59
C GLN A 215 -2.22 17.04 13.63
N GLN A 216 -0.95 16.69 13.35
CA GLN A 216 0.18 17.62 13.41
C GLN A 216 0.47 18.33 12.09
N VAL A 217 -0.16 17.91 11.00
CA VAL A 217 0.04 18.47 9.67
C VAL A 217 -1.19 19.28 9.27
N LEU A 218 -0.99 20.54 8.89
CA LEU A 218 -2.06 21.39 8.38
C LEU A 218 -2.56 20.85 7.05
N ASP A 219 -3.86 20.92 6.83
CA ASP A 219 -4.44 20.52 5.55
C ASP A 219 -3.97 21.48 4.43
N PRO A 220 -3.41 20.96 3.33
CA PRO A 220 -2.92 21.78 2.21
C PRO A 220 -4.03 22.52 1.45
N ASP A 221 -5.26 22.00 1.49
CA ASP A 221 -6.48 22.55 0.87
C ASP A 221 -7.30 23.42 1.82
N ASN A 222 -7.11 23.26 3.14
CA ASN A 222 -7.68 24.13 4.15
C ASN A 222 -6.74 24.38 5.34
N SER A 223 -5.90 25.40 5.22
CA SER A 223 -4.87 25.71 6.22
C SER A 223 -5.40 26.15 7.60
N SER A 224 -6.72 26.28 7.81
CA SER A 224 -7.29 26.58 9.13
C SER A 224 -7.41 25.37 10.04
N GLN A 225 -7.19 24.16 9.52
CA GLN A 225 -7.38 22.91 10.25
C GLN A 225 -6.28 21.89 9.93
N SER A 226 -6.19 20.83 10.72
CA SER A 226 -5.29 19.71 10.44
C SER A 226 -5.86 18.80 9.35
N ILE A 227 -5.00 17.97 8.76
CA ILE A 227 -5.45 16.90 7.85
C ILE A 227 -6.47 16.01 8.55
N TYR A 228 -6.24 15.68 9.83
CA TYR A 228 -7.19 14.89 10.61
C TYR A 228 -8.59 15.54 10.69
N ASP A 229 -8.67 16.85 10.93
CA ASP A 229 -9.97 17.55 11.05
C ASP A 229 -10.75 17.50 9.73
N SER A 230 -10.07 17.71 8.59
CA SER A 230 -10.68 17.55 7.27
C SER A 230 -11.09 16.12 6.98
N TRP A 231 -10.22 15.17 7.35
CA TRP A 231 -10.39 13.75 7.05
C TRP A 231 -11.63 13.18 7.75
N VAL A 232 -11.79 13.46 9.05
CA VAL A 232 -12.98 13.05 9.82
C VAL A 232 -14.25 13.73 9.30
N GLY A 233 -14.16 14.97 8.81
CA GLY A 233 -15.29 15.69 8.24
C GLY A 233 -15.77 15.16 6.87
N ALA A 234 -14.90 14.45 6.14
CA ALA A 234 -15.16 14.01 4.76
C ALA A 234 -15.65 12.56 4.64
N THR A 235 -15.38 11.69 5.62
CA THR A 235 -15.60 10.24 5.49
C THR A 235 -16.81 9.72 6.26
N SER A 236 -17.60 8.84 5.64
CA SER A 236 -18.69 8.05 6.27
C SER A 236 -18.27 6.64 6.70
N SER A 237 -16.99 6.30 6.53
CA SER A 237 -16.38 4.96 6.62
C SER A 237 -15.17 4.99 7.57
N PRO A 238 -14.55 3.84 7.97
CA PRO A 238 -13.39 3.86 8.86
C PRO A 238 -12.33 4.82 8.33
N LEU A 239 -11.76 5.61 9.24
CA LEU A 239 -10.77 6.62 8.89
C LEU A 239 -9.56 5.98 8.20
N ILE A 240 -9.14 4.80 8.68
CA ILE A 240 -7.99 4.05 8.18
C ILE A 240 -8.44 2.72 7.59
N ASP A 241 -8.05 2.48 6.34
CA ASP A 241 -8.28 1.23 5.62
C ASP A 241 -7.32 0.11 6.09
N ARG A 242 -7.63 -1.15 5.73
CA ARG A 242 -6.75 -2.29 6.02
C ARG A 242 -5.93 -2.67 4.79
N LEU A 243 -4.66 -2.98 5.01
CA LEU A 243 -3.76 -3.49 3.99
C LEU A 243 -4.06 -4.98 3.74
N GLY A 244 -4.43 -5.33 2.50
CA GLY A 244 -4.74 -6.72 2.14
C GLY A 244 -4.91 -7.00 0.65
N ASP A 245 -4.88 -5.96 -0.19
CA ASP A 245 -5.15 -6.05 -1.62
C ASP A 245 -3.95 -6.49 -2.48
N GLY A 246 -2.75 -6.50 -1.91
CA GLY A 246 -1.52 -6.85 -2.64
C GLY A 246 -1.17 -5.86 -3.75
N ARG A 247 -1.62 -4.61 -3.67
CA ARG A 247 -1.51 -3.63 -4.77
C ARG A 247 -0.23 -2.80 -4.80
N SER A 248 0.66 -2.94 -3.83
CA SER A 248 1.91 -2.19 -3.75
C SER A 248 2.92 -2.92 -2.86
N ASP A 249 4.13 -2.39 -2.76
CA ASP A 249 5.31 -3.04 -2.16
C ASP A 249 5.14 -3.49 -0.70
N TYR A 250 4.17 -2.93 0.05
CA TYR A 250 3.90 -3.40 1.42
C TYR A 250 3.46 -4.87 1.48
N ALA A 251 2.99 -5.46 0.39
CA ALA A 251 2.43 -6.81 0.35
C ALA A 251 3.42 -7.85 0.88
N ALA A 252 4.66 -7.85 0.40
CA ALA A 252 5.69 -8.79 0.86
C ALA A 252 6.02 -8.60 2.35
N PHE A 253 6.09 -7.34 2.81
CA PHE A 253 6.36 -7.05 4.23
C PHE A 253 5.27 -7.58 5.15
N ILE A 254 3.99 -7.30 4.86
CA ILE A 254 2.90 -7.70 5.74
C ILE A 254 2.49 -9.17 5.56
N GLN A 255 2.34 -9.65 4.32
CA GLN A 255 1.77 -10.98 4.05
C GLN A 255 2.81 -12.10 4.08
N HIS A 256 4.08 -11.83 3.75
CA HIS A 256 5.12 -12.85 3.68
C HIS A 256 5.97 -12.96 4.95
N VAL A 257 6.22 -11.83 5.64
CA VAL A 257 7.08 -11.78 6.84
C VAL A 257 6.42 -11.17 8.09
N GLY A 258 5.18 -10.67 7.99
CA GLY A 258 4.42 -10.21 9.16
C GLY A 258 4.88 -8.87 9.74
N VAL A 259 5.51 -8.00 8.94
CA VAL A 259 5.99 -6.70 9.40
C VAL A 259 4.84 -5.68 9.43
N PRO A 260 4.60 -4.99 10.57
CA PRO A 260 3.62 -3.92 10.67
C PRO A 260 3.80 -2.89 9.55
N SER A 261 2.73 -2.52 8.87
CA SER A 261 2.84 -1.70 7.66
C SER A 261 1.79 -0.59 7.59
N ALA A 262 2.13 0.50 6.91
CA ALA A 262 1.22 1.61 6.62
C ALA A 262 1.44 2.16 5.21
N ASN A 263 0.40 2.69 4.59
CA ASN A 263 0.40 3.31 3.27
C ASN A 263 -0.33 4.66 3.34
N PHE A 264 0.19 5.70 2.69
CA PHE A 264 -0.34 7.07 2.77
C PHE A 264 -0.41 7.73 1.38
N TYR A 265 -1.52 8.39 1.07
CA TYR A 265 -1.67 9.09 -0.20
C TYR A 265 -2.82 10.12 -0.17
N PHE A 266 -2.83 11.01 -1.17
CA PHE A 266 -3.97 11.90 -1.47
C PHE A 266 -4.62 11.50 -2.79
N GLY A 267 -5.96 11.45 -2.82
CA GLY A 267 -6.76 11.08 -3.99
C GLY A 267 -6.78 9.56 -4.26
N LEU A 268 -7.98 8.98 -4.39
CA LEU A 268 -8.18 7.55 -4.63
C LEU A 268 -7.82 7.14 -6.06
N GLU A 269 -8.64 7.60 -7.00
CA GLU A 269 -8.57 7.27 -8.43
C GLU A 269 -8.19 8.51 -9.23
N TYR A 270 -7.53 8.29 -10.36
CA TYR A 270 -7.19 9.37 -11.29
C TYR A 270 -7.29 8.91 -12.75
N PRO A 271 -7.81 9.75 -13.67
CA PRO A 271 -8.22 9.28 -15.00
C PRO A 271 -7.08 8.87 -15.95
N VAL A 272 -5.82 9.15 -15.60
CA VAL A 272 -4.66 8.93 -16.46
C VAL A 272 -3.74 7.80 -15.99
N TYR A 273 -4.19 7.01 -14.99
CA TYR A 273 -3.48 5.85 -14.44
C TYR A 273 -2.92 4.94 -15.55
N HIS A 274 -1.63 4.59 -15.42
CA HIS A 274 -0.88 3.71 -16.34
C HIS A 274 -0.92 4.12 -17.82
N SER A 275 -1.24 5.39 -18.11
CA SER A 275 -1.30 5.92 -19.47
C SER A 275 -0.14 6.87 -19.75
N MET A 276 0.09 7.17 -21.03
CA MET A 276 1.06 8.19 -21.45
C MET A 276 0.70 9.62 -20.98
N TYR A 277 -0.51 9.81 -20.43
CA TYR A 277 -0.97 11.08 -19.87
C TYR A 277 -0.68 11.21 -18.38
N ASP A 278 -0.15 10.17 -17.72
CA ASP A 278 0.43 10.29 -16.38
C ASP A 278 1.82 10.95 -16.48
N ASP A 279 1.81 12.24 -16.81
CA ASP A 279 3.00 13.05 -17.02
C ASP A 279 3.07 14.24 -16.04
N TYR A 280 4.22 14.90 -16.00
CA TYR A 280 4.44 16.05 -15.13
C TYR A 280 3.43 17.18 -15.39
N VAL A 281 2.97 17.35 -16.63
CA VAL A 281 2.01 18.40 -17.00
C VAL A 281 0.65 18.12 -16.36
N TRP A 282 0.21 16.87 -16.32
CA TRP A 282 -1.00 16.47 -15.63
C TRP A 282 -0.88 16.69 -14.12
N MET A 283 0.23 16.27 -13.52
CA MET A 283 0.49 16.48 -12.09
C MET A 283 0.43 17.97 -11.72
N GLU A 284 1.16 18.81 -12.45
CA GLU A 284 1.24 20.25 -12.16
C GLU A 284 -0.10 20.98 -12.34
N LYS A 285 -0.93 20.55 -13.29
CA LYS A 285 -2.20 21.22 -13.62
C LYS A 285 -3.40 20.69 -12.84
N PHE A 286 -3.43 19.39 -12.55
CA PHE A 286 -4.63 18.70 -12.07
C PHE A 286 -4.38 17.88 -10.81
N GLY A 287 -3.28 17.13 -10.74
CA GLY A 287 -2.98 16.26 -9.60
C GLY A 287 -2.70 17.06 -8.31
N ASP A 288 -1.68 17.91 -8.35
CA ASP A 288 -1.27 18.74 -7.21
C ASP A 288 -0.71 20.10 -7.67
N PRO A 289 -1.57 21.04 -8.12
CA PRO A 289 -1.12 22.39 -8.37
C PRO A 289 -0.42 22.98 -7.15
N MET A 290 0.81 23.46 -7.32
CA MET A 290 1.71 23.96 -6.26
C MET A 290 2.34 22.90 -5.34
N PHE A 291 2.14 21.61 -5.58
CA PHE A 291 2.79 20.49 -4.88
C PHE A 291 2.56 20.46 -3.35
N ARG A 292 1.47 21.07 -2.86
CA ARG A 292 1.25 21.22 -1.41
C ARG A 292 0.79 19.92 -0.77
N ARG A 293 0.01 19.10 -1.49
CA ARG A 293 -0.40 17.79 -0.99
C ARG A 293 0.78 16.83 -0.93
N ASN A 294 1.71 16.93 -1.88
CA ASN A 294 2.93 16.12 -1.88
C ASN A 294 3.80 16.43 -0.66
N VAL A 295 3.92 17.72 -0.30
CA VAL A 295 4.58 18.15 0.94
C VAL A 295 3.85 17.65 2.18
N ALA A 296 2.51 17.65 2.17
CA ALA A 296 1.71 17.15 3.28
C ALA A 296 1.92 15.63 3.50
N VAL A 297 1.89 14.81 2.45
CA VAL A 297 2.17 13.36 2.55
C VAL A 297 3.58 13.11 3.02
N ALA A 298 4.58 13.78 2.45
CA ALA A 298 5.96 13.67 2.91
C ALA A 298 6.12 14.05 4.39
N SER A 299 5.33 15.02 4.87
CA SER A 299 5.31 15.43 6.28
C SER A 299 4.72 14.34 7.18
N ILE A 300 3.58 13.75 6.82
CA ILE A 300 2.99 12.62 7.58
C ILE A 300 3.96 11.44 7.59
N TRP A 301 4.46 11.03 6.43
CA TRP A 301 5.36 9.89 6.27
C TRP A 301 6.63 10.06 7.11
N GLY A 302 7.25 11.25 7.05
CA GLY A 302 8.41 11.60 7.85
C GLY A 302 8.12 11.65 9.36
N LEU A 303 6.95 12.17 9.78
CA LEU A 303 6.57 12.21 11.20
C LEU A 303 6.35 10.81 11.77
N VAL A 304 5.63 9.93 11.05
CA VAL A 304 5.43 8.54 11.46
C VAL A 304 6.77 7.82 11.56
N ALA A 305 7.64 7.99 10.56
CA ALA A 305 9.00 7.44 10.58
C ALA A 305 9.83 7.93 11.76
N LEU A 306 9.82 9.23 12.06
CA LEU A 306 10.54 9.80 13.20
C LEU A 306 10.04 9.23 14.54
N ARG A 307 8.72 9.14 14.73
CA ARG A 307 8.13 8.59 15.96
C ARG A 307 8.55 7.13 16.15
N LEU A 308 8.50 6.30 15.10
CA LEU A 308 8.95 4.90 15.16
C LEU A 308 10.46 4.78 15.37
N ALA A 309 11.25 5.66 14.76
CA ALA A 309 12.70 5.61 14.81
C ALA A 309 13.27 6.12 16.14
N ASP A 310 12.59 7.07 16.82
CA ASP A 310 13.14 7.77 17.98
C ASP A 310 12.45 7.47 19.30
N GLU A 311 11.16 7.08 19.31
CA GLU A 311 10.49 6.85 20.59
C GLU A 311 11.13 5.71 21.36
N GLU A 312 11.35 5.95 22.65
CA GLU A 312 11.94 4.97 23.57
C GLU A 312 11.11 3.68 23.63
N PHE A 313 9.79 3.83 23.71
CA PHE A 313 8.82 2.74 23.60
C PHE A 313 8.15 2.82 22.25
N LEU A 314 8.04 1.70 21.54
CA LEU A 314 7.34 1.69 20.26
C LEU A 314 5.89 2.17 20.45
N PRO A 315 5.39 3.10 19.60
CA PRO A 315 4.05 3.65 19.68
C PRO A 315 3.00 2.72 19.06
N PHE A 316 3.09 1.41 19.31
CA PHE A 316 2.10 0.43 18.89
C PHE A 316 0.93 0.35 19.86
N ASN A 317 -0.28 0.25 19.33
CA ASN A 317 -1.51 0.10 20.11
C ASN A 317 -2.21 -1.24 19.81
N TYR A 318 -1.91 -2.26 20.61
CA TYR A 318 -2.53 -3.58 20.44
C TYR A 318 -3.99 -3.65 20.93
N LEU A 319 -4.49 -2.64 21.66
CA LEU A 319 -5.93 -2.54 21.95
C LEU A 319 -6.73 -2.23 20.69
N SER A 320 -6.21 -1.37 19.81
CA SER A 320 -6.80 -1.14 18.48
C SER A 320 -6.83 -2.43 17.66
N TYR A 321 -5.78 -3.26 17.75
CA TYR A 321 -5.73 -4.56 17.09
C TYR A 321 -6.81 -5.52 17.59
N ALA A 322 -6.96 -5.64 18.92
CA ALA A 322 -8.01 -6.48 19.50
C ALA A 322 -9.42 -6.01 19.09
N ALA A 323 -9.67 -4.70 19.05
CA ALA A 323 -10.94 -4.13 18.61
C ALA A 323 -11.25 -4.40 17.13
N GLU A 324 -10.27 -4.29 16.23
CA GLU A 324 -10.45 -4.62 14.81
C GLU A 324 -10.68 -6.13 14.60
N LEU A 325 -10.04 -6.98 15.39
CA LEU A 325 -10.31 -8.43 15.37
C LEU A 325 -11.71 -8.76 15.87
N GLU A 326 -12.18 -8.10 16.92
CA GLU A 326 -13.54 -8.27 17.44
C GLU A 326 -14.58 -7.87 16.38
N LYS A 327 -14.40 -6.69 15.75
CA LYS A 327 -15.25 -6.23 14.64
C LYS A 327 -15.26 -7.23 13.48
N SER A 328 -14.10 -7.78 13.12
CA SER A 328 -13.98 -8.78 12.06
C SER A 328 -14.67 -10.11 12.43
N ALA A 329 -14.54 -10.54 13.69
CA ALA A 329 -15.19 -11.73 14.21
C ALA A 329 -16.71 -11.58 14.28
N ASP A 330 -17.23 -10.39 14.62
CA ASP A 330 -18.65 -10.07 14.57
C ASP A 330 -19.21 -10.13 13.15
N GLY A 331 -18.47 -9.59 12.17
CA GLY A 331 -18.81 -9.71 10.75
C GLY A 331 -18.90 -11.16 10.30
N LEU A 332 -17.88 -11.96 10.65
CA LEU A 332 -17.86 -13.40 10.36
C LEU A 332 -19.02 -14.13 11.04
N GLN A 333 -19.34 -13.80 12.30
CA GLN A 333 -20.45 -14.39 13.04
C GLN A 333 -21.79 -14.14 12.33
N HIS A 334 -21.96 -12.98 11.71
CA HIS A 334 -23.15 -12.70 10.89
C HIS A 334 -23.20 -13.59 9.65
N GLU A 335 -22.08 -13.71 8.91
CA GLU A 335 -21.98 -14.52 7.68
C GLU A 335 -22.18 -16.01 7.91
N VAL A 336 -21.69 -16.54 9.04
CA VAL A 336 -21.79 -17.97 9.38
C VAL A 336 -22.98 -18.29 10.28
N SER A 337 -23.87 -17.33 10.57
CA SER A 337 -25.02 -17.51 11.48
C SER A 337 -25.97 -18.66 11.10
N SER A 338 -26.03 -19.03 9.82
CA SER A 338 -26.82 -20.14 9.30
C SER A 338 -26.06 -21.47 9.22
N LYS A 339 -24.77 -21.47 9.59
CA LYS A 339 -23.86 -22.63 9.53
C LYS A 339 -23.60 -23.15 10.95
N GLU A 340 -23.36 -24.45 11.09
CA GLU A 340 -22.98 -25.08 12.37
C GLU A 340 -21.49 -24.83 12.71
N VAL A 341 -21.09 -23.55 12.80
CA VAL A 341 -19.71 -23.14 13.13
C VAL A 341 -19.71 -22.40 14.46
N ASP A 342 -18.97 -22.93 15.45
CA ASP A 342 -18.79 -22.28 16.75
C ASP A 342 -17.59 -21.33 16.74
N LEU A 343 -17.84 -20.03 16.86
CA LEU A 343 -16.82 -18.98 16.93
C LEU A 343 -16.41 -18.62 18.37
N LEU A 344 -16.96 -19.28 19.39
CA LEU A 344 -16.62 -19.00 20.79
C LEU A 344 -15.11 -19.12 21.08
N PRO A 345 -14.35 -20.09 20.51
CA PRO A 345 -12.89 -20.12 20.67
C PRO A 345 -12.20 -18.87 20.12
N LEU A 346 -12.66 -18.34 18.99
CA LEU A 346 -12.10 -17.13 18.37
C LEU A 346 -12.32 -15.90 19.28
N PHE A 347 -13.54 -15.68 19.76
CA PHE A 347 -13.85 -14.58 20.68
C PHE A 347 -13.05 -14.67 22.00
N ARG A 348 -12.83 -15.88 22.53
CA ARG A 348 -11.97 -16.08 23.70
C ARG A 348 -10.51 -15.70 23.42
N SER A 349 -9.98 -16.05 22.25
CA SER A 349 -8.63 -15.66 21.84
C SER A 349 -8.48 -14.15 21.68
N ILE A 350 -9.48 -13.47 21.11
CA ILE A 350 -9.49 -12.00 20.97
C ILE A 350 -9.49 -11.34 22.35
N LYS A 351 -10.33 -11.81 23.27
CA LYS A 351 -10.34 -11.31 24.65
C LYS A 351 -9.00 -11.53 25.36
N ALA A 352 -8.37 -12.68 25.18
CA ALA A 352 -7.05 -12.95 25.76
C ALA A 352 -5.97 -12.00 25.20
N LEU A 353 -6.04 -11.65 23.91
CA LEU A 353 -5.17 -10.64 23.31
C LEU A 353 -5.42 -9.25 23.94
N GLN A 354 -6.68 -8.86 24.10
CA GLN A 354 -7.03 -7.59 24.75
C GLN A 354 -6.44 -7.50 26.17
N GLU A 355 -6.65 -8.52 27.01
CA GLU A 355 -6.10 -8.58 28.37
C GLU A 355 -4.55 -8.52 28.38
N ALA A 356 -3.90 -9.15 27.39
CA ALA A 356 -2.45 -9.09 27.23
C ALA A 356 -1.96 -7.69 26.82
N ALA A 357 -2.70 -7.00 25.93
CA ALA A 357 -2.41 -5.64 25.51
C ALA A 357 -2.53 -4.63 26.67
N GLU A 358 -3.60 -4.71 27.48
CA GLU A 358 -3.79 -3.88 28.68
C GLU A 358 -2.63 -4.05 29.68
N LYS A 359 -2.14 -5.29 29.83
CA LYS A 359 -0.99 -5.59 30.68
C LYS A 359 0.31 -4.97 30.16
N ILE A 360 0.52 -4.98 28.84
CA ILE A 360 1.68 -4.32 28.21
C ILE A 360 1.66 -2.81 28.45
N ASP A 361 0.52 -2.15 28.30
CA ASP A 361 0.39 -0.71 28.53
C ASP A 361 0.64 -0.33 29.99
N THR A 362 0.15 -1.16 30.91
CA THR A 362 0.45 -1.02 32.34
C THR A 362 1.95 -1.18 32.60
N GLN A 363 2.59 -2.18 32.01
CA GLN A 363 4.04 -2.40 32.14
C GLN A 363 4.86 -1.24 31.56
N LYS A 364 4.46 -0.71 30.39
CA LYS A 364 5.06 0.47 29.75
C LYS A 364 5.03 1.68 30.69
N THR A 365 3.88 1.92 31.33
CA THR A 365 3.71 3.01 32.32
C THR A 365 4.62 2.82 33.53
N VAL A 366 4.65 1.63 34.13
CA VAL A 366 5.51 1.33 35.29
C VAL A 366 7.00 1.50 34.96
N ILE A 367 7.46 1.01 33.81
CA ILE A 367 8.85 1.18 33.38
C ILE A 367 9.13 2.67 33.21
N ARG A 368 8.25 3.42 32.53
CA ARG A 368 8.40 4.87 32.32
C ARG A 368 8.53 5.63 33.65
N GLU A 369 7.71 5.35 34.65
CA GLU A 369 7.77 5.98 35.98
C GLU A 369 9.06 5.62 36.74
N SER A 370 9.60 4.43 36.52
CA SER A 370 10.85 3.99 37.16
C SER A 370 12.10 4.72 36.65
N ARG A 371 12.00 5.45 35.52
CA ARG A 371 13.12 6.20 34.89
C ARG A 371 13.77 7.22 35.82
N GLY A 372 13.00 7.85 36.72
CA GLY A 372 13.54 8.81 37.69
C GLY A 372 14.37 8.18 38.81
N TRP A 373 14.09 6.91 39.13
CA TRP A 373 14.74 6.16 40.21
C TRP A 373 15.95 5.37 39.73
N MET A 374 15.97 4.98 38.45
CA MET A 374 17.09 4.35 37.77
C MET A 374 17.77 5.38 36.87
N ILE A 375 18.89 5.98 37.30
CA ILE A 375 19.75 6.81 36.43
C ILE A 375 20.06 5.98 35.17
N VAL A 376 19.40 6.26 34.04
CA VAL A 376 19.43 5.53 32.73
C VAL A 376 20.27 4.26 32.78
N SER A 377 19.84 3.31 33.61
CA SER A 377 20.72 2.20 33.98
C SER A 377 20.70 1.19 32.84
N LYS A 378 21.74 0.36 32.76
CA LYS A 378 21.73 -0.76 31.82
C LYS A 378 20.47 -1.62 32.00
N GLU A 379 20.01 -1.78 33.24
CA GLU A 379 18.78 -2.51 33.56
C GLU A 379 17.52 -1.84 32.98
N TYR A 380 17.39 -0.52 33.11
CA TYR A 380 16.28 0.23 32.53
C TYR A 380 16.23 0.06 31.00
N LYS A 381 17.38 0.26 30.32
CA LYS A 381 17.47 0.09 28.87
C LYS A 381 17.11 -1.32 28.42
N MET A 382 17.52 -2.35 29.18
CA MET A 382 17.14 -3.74 28.90
C MET A 382 15.63 -3.99 29.04
N LYS A 383 14.98 -3.42 30.07
CA LYS A 383 13.53 -3.55 30.26
C LYS A 383 12.73 -2.89 29.13
N VAL A 384 13.17 -1.71 28.68
CA VAL A 384 12.58 -1.04 27.51
C VAL A 384 12.77 -1.90 26.26
N ARG A 385 13.97 -2.44 26.04
CA ARG A 385 14.26 -3.31 24.89
C ARG A 385 13.38 -4.57 24.89
N GLU A 386 13.31 -5.28 26.01
CA GLU A 386 12.49 -6.49 26.14
C GLU A 386 11.00 -6.21 25.87
N LEU A 387 10.49 -5.06 26.34
CA LEU A 387 9.12 -4.65 26.05
C LEU A 387 8.92 -4.34 24.56
N ASN A 388 9.84 -3.61 23.92
CA ASN A 388 9.78 -3.32 22.48
C ASN A 388 9.89 -4.58 21.63
N ASP A 389 10.72 -5.55 22.02
CA ASP A 389 10.84 -6.82 21.31
C ASP A 389 9.53 -7.61 21.39
N ARG A 390 8.84 -7.59 22.54
CA ARG A 390 7.49 -8.17 22.66
C ARG A 390 6.45 -7.44 21.83
N LEU A 391 6.56 -6.12 21.68
CA LEU A 391 5.68 -5.34 20.81
C LEU A 391 5.94 -5.60 19.32
N MET A 392 7.15 -5.96 18.90
CA MET A 392 7.44 -6.24 17.49
C MET A 392 7.02 -7.65 17.07
N MET A 393 7.07 -8.60 18.01
CA MET A 393 6.82 -10.02 17.76
C MET A 393 5.40 -10.48 18.14
N ALA A 394 4.53 -9.55 18.54
CA ALA A 394 3.13 -9.80 18.89
C ALA A 394 2.23 -9.70 17.66
#